data_AF-A0A1I6QCF5-F1
#
_entry.id   AF-A0A1I6QCF5-F1
#
_cell.length_a   1.000
_cell.length_b   1.000
_cell.length_c   1.000
_cell.angle_alpha   90.00
_cell.angle_beta   90.00
_cell.angle_gamma   90.00
#
_symmetry.space_group_name_H-M   'P 1'
#
loop_
_entity.id
_entity.type
_entity.pdbx_description
1 polymer ?
#
loop_
_entity_poly.entity_id
_entity_poly.type
_entity_poly.pdbx_seq_one_letter_code
_entity_poly.pdbx_strand_id
1 'polypeptide(L)'
;MRMLNERNIEEHMPARFWKDRVYRTVFRIAMLFSLCILIFLLYQIFQQGITYISFDFLIRFASRNPEQAGIAAALSGTILFMSVVAPTSFLFGVGTALYLEYYAKQSLFTKIIEVNIQTLAGVPSVVFGLLGLTMFVYGLQLGESILAAALTMSLLVLPTVVVAAQEALRSVPNSLLEASYGVGATKWQTMYHVVIRAAMPGILTGCILALSRAIGEAAPLLVIGALAFANYVPLDVMDRFTVLPIQIFNWMNRPQEEFQHVAAAGIIVLLVLLFLINIFAIWLRNRK
;
A
#
# COMPACT_ATOMS: atom_id res chain seq x y z
N MET A 1 24.13 -15.34 42.08
CA MET A 1 22.92 -14.48 42.15
C MET A 1 23.29 -13.19 42.87
N ARG A 2 23.53 -12.08 42.14
CA ARG A 2 23.67 -10.75 42.75
C ARG A 2 22.27 -10.28 43.10
N MET A 3 21.95 -10.21 44.40
CA MET A 3 20.72 -9.58 44.87
C MET A 3 20.74 -8.12 44.41
N LEU A 4 19.75 -7.75 43.59
CA LEU A 4 19.51 -6.37 43.20
C LEU A 4 19.25 -5.57 44.48
N ASN A 5 19.94 -4.44 44.64
CA ASN A 5 19.85 -3.60 45.83
C ASN A 5 18.46 -2.92 45.88
N GLU A 6 17.52 -3.53 46.60
CA GLU A 6 16.08 -3.20 46.60
C GLU A 6 15.80 -1.70 46.91
N ARG A 7 16.62 -1.08 47.76
CA ARG A 7 16.48 0.34 48.14
C ARG A 7 16.65 1.31 46.97
N ASN A 8 17.55 1.02 46.03
CA ASN A 8 17.82 1.90 44.89
C ASN A 8 16.69 1.82 43.84
N ILE A 9 15.94 0.71 43.85
CA ILE A 9 14.77 0.49 43.00
C ILE A 9 13.55 1.23 43.57
N GLU A 10 13.37 1.26 44.90
CA GLU A 10 12.28 1.97 45.58
C GLU A 10 12.37 3.49 45.43
N GLU A 11 13.56 4.09 45.56
CA GLU A 11 13.73 5.55 45.43
C GLU A 11 13.42 6.09 44.02
N HIS A 12 13.73 5.32 42.97
CA HIS A 12 13.53 5.73 41.58
C HIS A 12 12.21 5.23 40.96
N MET A 13 11.47 4.36 41.65
CA MET A 13 10.16 3.85 41.22
C MET A 13 9.13 4.98 40.96
N PRO A 14 8.86 5.93 41.89
CA PRO A 14 7.81 6.93 41.70
C PRO A 14 8.09 7.89 40.54
N ALA A 15 9.36 8.27 40.33
CA ALA A 15 9.77 9.12 39.20
C ALA A 15 9.61 8.39 37.85
N ARG A 16 9.87 7.09 37.80
CA ARG A 16 9.63 6.26 36.61
C ARG A 16 8.13 6.09 36.32
N PHE A 17 7.31 5.88 37.34
CA PHE A 17 5.84 5.79 37.18
C PHE A 17 5.21 7.12 36.77
N TRP A 18 5.73 8.25 37.25
CA TRP A 18 5.27 9.57 36.81
C TRP A 18 5.63 9.83 35.35
N LYS A 19 6.88 9.54 34.95
CA LYS A 19 7.30 9.63 33.54
C LYS A 19 6.47 8.70 32.64
N ASP A 20 6.25 7.45 33.03
CA ASP A 20 5.38 6.51 32.29
C ASP A 20 3.95 7.06 32.14
N ARG A 21 3.37 7.60 33.23
CA ARG A 21 2.02 8.18 33.23
C ARG A 21 1.93 9.42 32.34
N VAL A 22 2.96 10.26 32.33
CA VAL A 22 3.04 11.44 31.45
C VAL A 22 3.12 10.99 30.00
N TYR A 23 4.07 10.11 29.64
CA TYR A 23 4.21 9.62 28.26
C TYR A 23 2.93 8.94 27.77
N ARG A 24 2.33 8.08 28.60
CA ARG A 24 1.07 7.39 28.27
C ARG A 24 -0.09 8.37 28.07
N THR A 25 -0.19 9.40 28.89
CA THR A 25 -1.23 10.44 28.74
C THR A 25 -1.01 11.23 27.45
N VAL A 26 0.22 11.65 27.18
CA VAL A 26 0.59 12.37 25.95
C VAL A 26 0.28 11.53 24.70
N PHE A 27 0.68 10.25 24.67
CA PHE A 27 0.39 9.35 23.55
C PHE A 27 -1.11 9.11 23.36
N ARG A 28 -1.87 8.98 24.46
CA ARG A 28 -3.34 8.85 24.38
C ARG A 28 -4.00 10.10 23.83
N ILE A 29 -3.58 11.29 24.27
CA ILE A 29 -4.11 12.56 23.75
C ILE A 29 -3.77 12.71 22.26
N ALA A 30 -2.53 12.42 21.86
CA ALA A 30 -2.11 12.49 20.46
C ALA A 30 -2.89 11.50 19.57
N MET A 31 -3.11 10.27 20.04
CA MET A 31 -3.92 9.26 19.35
C MET A 31 -5.38 9.71 19.21
N LEU A 32 -5.99 10.21 20.29
CA LEU A 32 -7.37 10.71 20.26
C LEU A 32 -7.51 11.91 19.33
N PHE A 33 -6.56 12.84 19.37
CA PHE A 33 -6.56 14.01 18.49
C PHE A 33 -6.48 13.62 17.01
N SER A 34 -5.58 12.70 16.65
CA SER A 34 -5.47 12.17 15.28
C SER A 34 -6.78 11.47 14.83
N LEU A 35 -7.38 10.67 15.72
CA LEU A 35 -8.65 10.00 15.45
C LEU A 35 -9.80 11.00 15.26
N CYS A 36 -9.86 12.05 16.10
CA CYS A 36 -10.85 13.11 15.97
C CYS A 36 -10.72 13.86 14.64
N ILE A 37 -9.49 14.18 14.21
CA ILE A 37 -9.24 14.80 12.89
C ILE A 37 -9.71 13.88 11.77
N LEU A 38 -9.37 12.59 11.83
CA LEU A 38 -9.79 11.62 10.82
C LEU A 38 -11.32 11.54 10.72
N ILE A 39 -12.01 11.43 11.85
CA ILE A 39 -13.49 11.39 11.88
C ILE A 39 -14.07 12.69 11.33
N PHE A 40 -13.50 13.85 11.69
CA PHE A 40 -13.93 15.13 11.18
C PHE A 40 -13.76 15.24 9.65
N LEU A 41 -12.61 14.83 9.10
CA LEU A 41 -12.35 14.83 7.66
C LEU A 41 -13.31 13.89 6.93
N LEU A 42 -13.52 12.67 7.44
CA LEU A 42 -14.48 11.74 6.86
C LEU A 42 -15.90 12.34 6.87
N TYR A 43 -16.32 12.92 8.00
CA TYR A 43 -17.62 13.58 8.08
C TYR A 43 -17.75 14.70 7.04
N GLN A 44 -16.72 15.53 6.87
CA GLN A 44 -16.71 16.61 5.88
C GLN A 44 -16.85 16.06 4.45
N ILE A 45 -16.09 15.02 4.11
CA ILE A 45 -16.12 14.36 2.81
C ILE A 45 -17.52 13.79 2.54
N PHE A 46 -18.11 13.08 3.50
CA PHE A 46 -19.44 12.49 3.34
C PHE A 46 -20.53 13.56 3.18
N GLN A 47 -20.49 14.62 3.98
CA GLN A 47 -21.47 15.72 3.87
C GLN A 47 -21.38 16.44 2.52
N GLN A 48 -20.17 16.69 2.02
CA GLN A 48 -19.95 17.42 0.78
C GLN A 48 -20.14 16.56 -0.47
N GLY A 49 -19.82 15.27 -0.42
CA GLY A 49 -19.75 14.40 -1.59
C GLY A 49 -21.03 13.61 -1.87
N ILE A 50 -21.83 13.28 -0.86
CA ILE A 50 -22.95 12.34 -1.03
C ILE A 50 -24.02 12.82 -2.02
N THR A 51 -24.20 14.13 -2.14
CA THR A 51 -25.16 14.75 -3.06
C THR A 51 -24.75 14.64 -4.53
N TYR A 52 -23.45 14.51 -4.82
CA TYR A 52 -22.90 14.40 -6.18
C TYR A 52 -22.75 12.94 -6.64
N ILE A 53 -22.88 11.96 -5.73
CA ILE A 53 -22.84 10.55 -6.09
C ILE A 53 -24.15 10.17 -6.79
N SER A 54 -24.05 10.00 -8.10
CA SER A 54 -25.13 9.53 -8.96
C SER A 54 -24.63 8.44 -9.89
N PHE A 55 -25.55 7.66 -10.47
CA PHE A 55 -25.18 6.69 -11.50
C PHE A 55 -24.50 7.37 -12.71
N ASP A 56 -24.98 8.56 -13.07
CA ASP A 56 -24.36 9.42 -14.08
C ASP A 56 -22.91 9.76 -13.74
N PHE A 57 -22.60 10.12 -12.49
CA PHE A 57 -21.24 10.42 -12.04
C PHE A 57 -20.28 9.22 -12.24
N LEU A 58 -20.76 8.00 -12.06
CA LEU A 58 -19.92 6.80 -12.21
C LEU A 58 -19.59 6.48 -13.68
N ILE A 59 -20.46 6.84 -14.62
CA ILE A 59 -20.36 6.46 -16.04
C ILE A 59 -19.87 7.60 -16.93
N ARG A 60 -20.10 8.85 -16.53
CA ARG A 60 -19.61 10.01 -17.26
C ARG A 60 -18.09 10.15 -17.14
N PHE A 61 -17.51 10.80 -18.14
CA PHE A 61 -16.11 11.17 -18.15
C PHE A 61 -15.88 12.48 -17.39
N ALA A 62 -14.61 12.81 -17.15
CA ALA A 62 -14.26 14.09 -16.57
C ALA A 62 -14.81 15.23 -17.45
N SER A 63 -15.38 16.26 -16.82
CA SER A 63 -15.90 17.43 -17.52
C SER A 63 -15.34 18.70 -16.90
N ARG A 64 -15.35 19.78 -17.69
CA ARG A 64 -15.04 21.14 -17.22
C ARG A 64 -16.23 21.77 -16.49
N ASN A 65 -17.42 21.17 -16.63
CA ASN A 65 -18.63 21.57 -15.92
C ASN A 65 -18.84 20.63 -14.73
N PRO A 66 -18.95 21.13 -13.48
CA PRO A 66 -19.09 20.30 -12.29
C PRO A 66 -20.27 19.33 -12.34
N GLU A 67 -21.44 19.79 -12.81
CA GLU A 67 -22.67 18.97 -12.92
C GLU A 67 -22.56 17.79 -13.89
N GLN A 68 -21.61 17.85 -14.83
CA GLN A 68 -21.41 16.82 -15.85
C GLN A 68 -20.14 16.00 -15.62
N ALA A 69 -19.35 16.33 -14.60
CA ALA A 69 -18.12 15.63 -14.30
C ALA A 69 -18.42 14.22 -13.80
N GLY A 70 -17.69 13.24 -14.31
CA GLY A 70 -17.74 11.87 -13.83
C GLY A 70 -16.36 11.24 -13.70
N ILE A 71 -16.32 10.03 -13.17
CA ILE A 71 -15.09 9.30 -12.79
C ILE A 71 -14.81 8.07 -13.64
N ALA A 72 -15.58 7.79 -14.70
CA ALA A 72 -15.50 6.51 -15.41
C ALA A 72 -14.08 6.18 -15.91
N ALA A 73 -13.39 7.16 -16.50
CA ALA A 73 -12.00 7.00 -16.96
C ALA A 73 -11.02 6.72 -15.80
N ALA A 74 -11.18 7.42 -14.68
CA ALA A 74 -10.32 7.27 -13.51
C ALA A 74 -10.58 5.97 -12.76
N LEU A 75 -11.84 5.53 -12.67
CA LEU A 75 -12.23 4.28 -12.04
C LEU A 75 -11.70 3.07 -12.84
N SER A 76 -11.99 3.04 -14.14
CA SER A 76 -11.49 1.99 -15.04
C SER A 76 -9.97 1.96 -15.12
N GLY A 77 -9.33 3.14 -15.24
CA GLY A 77 -7.89 3.27 -15.19
C GLY A 77 -7.29 2.77 -13.87
N THR A 78 -7.90 3.06 -12.73
CA THR A 78 -7.45 2.54 -11.41
C THR A 78 -7.55 1.02 -11.34
N ILE A 79 -8.63 0.42 -11.86
CA ILE A 79 -8.82 -1.03 -11.87
C ILE A 79 -7.76 -1.71 -12.75
N LEU A 80 -7.56 -1.23 -13.98
CA LEU A 80 -6.57 -1.78 -14.91
C LEU A 80 -5.13 -1.57 -14.41
N PHE A 81 -4.86 -0.41 -13.81
CA PHE A 81 -3.58 -0.14 -13.15
C PHE A 81 -3.32 -1.10 -11.98
N MET A 82 -4.29 -1.31 -11.09
CA MET A 82 -4.14 -2.21 -9.96
C MET A 82 -4.06 -3.68 -10.35
N SER A 83 -4.68 -4.07 -11.46
CA SER A 83 -4.57 -5.44 -11.98
C SER A 83 -3.14 -5.78 -12.42
N VAL A 84 -2.31 -4.78 -12.72
CA VAL A 84 -0.88 -4.95 -13.00
C VAL A 84 -0.04 -4.81 -11.73
N VAL A 85 -0.29 -3.81 -10.89
CA VAL A 85 0.48 -3.57 -9.65
C VAL A 85 0.39 -4.75 -8.68
N ALA A 86 -0.82 -5.28 -8.46
CA ALA A 86 -1.04 -6.34 -7.49
C ALA A 86 -0.23 -7.62 -7.77
N PRO A 87 -0.32 -8.26 -8.95
CA PRO A 87 0.42 -9.48 -9.22
C PRO A 87 1.93 -9.25 -9.32
N THR A 88 2.38 -8.13 -9.87
CA THR A 88 3.82 -7.84 -9.99
C THR A 88 4.44 -7.59 -8.62
N SER A 89 3.81 -6.77 -7.78
CA SER A 89 4.26 -6.52 -6.41
C SER A 89 4.25 -7.79 -5.57
N PHE A 90 3.21 -8.62 -5.70
CA PHE A 90 3.13 -9.90 -5.01
C PHE A 90 4.25 -10.84 -5.46
N LEU A 91 4.44 -11.01 -6.77
CA LEU A 91 5.44 -11.92 -7.33
C LEU A 91 6.86 -11.53 -6.90
N PHE A 92 7.26 -10.28 -7.14
CA PHE A 92 8.61 -9.83 -6.83
C PHE A 92 8.83 -9.67 -5.33
N GLY A 93 7.85 -9.17 -4.58
CA GLY A 93 7.98 -8.95 -3.15
C GLY A 93 8.03 -10.26 -2.36
N VAL A 94 7.07 -11.16 -2.60
CA VAL A 94 7.03 -12.47 -1.92
C VAL A 94 8.18 -13.35 -2.38
N GLY A 95 8.52 -13.34 -3.67
CA GLY A 95 9.68 -14.07 -4.20
C GLY A 95 10.99 -13.63 -3.57
N THR A 96 11.20 -12.31 -3.41
CA THR A 96 12.38 -11.75 -2.75
C THR A 96 12.44 -12.15 -1.28
N ALA A 97 11.32 -12.04 -0.54
CA ALA A 97 11.26 -12.45 0.86
C ALA A 97 11.56 -13.94 1.04
N LEU A 98 10.97 -14.80 0.20
CA LEU A 98 11.19 -16.24 0.22
C LEU A 98 12.66 -16.59 -0.05
N TYR A 99 13.26 -15.93 -1.05
CA TYR A 99 14.66 -16.13 -1.38
C TYR A 99 15.57 -15.71 -0.23
N LEU A 100 15.38 -14.50 0.31
CA LEU A 100 16.22 -13.97 1.39
C LEU A 100 16.11 -14.81 2.67
N GLU A 101 14.91 -15.32 3.00
CA GLU A 101 14.70 -16.04 4.25
C GLU A 101 15.17 -17.49 4.21
N TYR A 102 14.94 -18.21 3.11
CA TYR A 102 15.19 -19.66 3.05
C TYR A 102 16.26 -20.11 2.07
N TYR A 103 16.65 -19.31 1.09
CA TYR A 103 17.60 -19.70 0.05
C TYR A 103 18.92 -18.93 0.13
N ALA A 104 18.90 -17.67 0.53
CA ALA A 104 20.08 -16.84 0.65
C ALA A 104 20.95 -17.31 1.82
N LYS A 105 22.25 -17.42 1.58
CA LYS A 105 23.22 -17.63 2.66
C LYS A 105 23.34 -16.35 3.46
N GLN A 106 23.51 -16.44 4.78
CA GLN A 106 23.82 -15.28 5.61
C GLN A 106 25.21 -14.77 5.22
N SER A 107 25.24 -13.66 4.49
CA SER A 107 26.47 -13.05 3.97
C SER A 107 26.38 -11.53 4.09
N LEU A 108 27.53 -10.84 4.01
CA LEU A 108 27.55 -9.38 3.96
C LEU A 108 26.68 -8.84 2.82
N PHE A 109 26.66 -9.53 1.68
CA PHE A 109 25.84 -9.15 0.54
C PHE A 109 24.33 -9.21 0.85
N THR A 110 23.87 -10.29 1.47
CA THR A 110 22.46 -10.45 1.91
C THR A 110 22.08 -9.35 2.90
N LYS A 111 22.96 -9.04 3.86
CA LYS A 111 22.74 -7.98 4.85
C LYS A 111 22.67 -6.60 4.20
N ILE A 112 23.50 -6.32 3.19
CA ILE A 112 23.45 -5.08 2.41
C ILE A 112 22.10 -4.98 1.69
N ILE A 113 21.63 -6.06 1.06
CA ILE A 113 20.32 -6.07 0.38
C ILE A 113 19.20 -5.74 1.38
N GLU A 114 19.15 -6.41 2.52
CA GLU A 114 18.12 -6.18 3.54
C GLU A 114 18.12 -4.73 4.04
N VAL A 115 19.30 -4.16 4.30
CA VAL A 115 19.42 -2.75 4.72
C VAL A 115 18.93 -1.80 3.61
N ASN A 116 19.24 -2.07 2.34
CA ASN A 116 18.75 -1.25 1.23
C ASN A 116 17.23 -1.34 1.08
N ILE A 117 16.64 -2.53 1.22
CA ILE A 117 15.19 -2.70 1.20
C ILE A 117 14.54 -1.87 2.31
N GLN A 118 15.07 -1.94 3.53
CA GLN A 118 14.57 -1.12 4.65
C GLN A 118 14.75 0.38 4.40
N THR A 119 15.86 0.78 3.79
CA THR A 119 16.14 2.18 3.46
C THR A 119 15.20 2.72 2.37
N LEU A 120 14.84 1.88 1.39
CA LEU A 120 13.88 2.24 0.33
C LEU A 120 12.49 2.59 0.88
N ALA A 121 12.08 2.00 2.00
CA ALA A 121 10.81 2.35 2.64
C ALA A 121 10.76 3.80 3.15
N GLY A 122 11.93 4.41 3.42
CA GLY A 122 12.06 5.81 3.84
C GLY A 122 12.22 6.81 2.69
N VAL A 123 12.32 6.35 1.44
CA VAL A 123 12.50 7.22 0.27
C VAL A 123 11.18 7.92 -0.07
N PRO A 124 11.18 9.25 -0.32
CA PRO A 124 9.97 9.96 -0.74
C PRO A 124 9.36 9.40 -2.04
N SER A 125 8.04 9.28 -2.11
CA SER A 125 7.35 8.65 -3.25
C SER A 125 7.60 9.34 -4.59
N VAL A 126 7.81 10.66 -4.61
CA VAL A 126 8.18 11.44 -5.80
C VAL A 126 9.46 10.92 -6.46
N VAL A 127 10.44 10.46 -5.67
CA VAL A 127 11.71 9.94 -6.18
C VAL A 127 11.48 8.66 -6.98
N PHE A 128 10.57 7.79 -6.52
CA PHE A 128 10.16 6.62 -7.29
C PHE A 128 9.49 7.02 -8.61
N GLY A 129 8.68 8.08 -8.62
CA GLY A 129 8.10 8.63 -9.85
C GLY A 129 9.16 9.06 -10.87
N LEU A 130 10.21 9.75 -10.43
CA LEU A 130 11.33 10.16 -11.30
C LEU A 130 12.13 8.96 -11.81
N LEU A 131 12.35 7.95 -10.95
CA LEU A 131 12.99 6.70 -11.34
C LEU A 131 12.15 5.96 -12.39
N GLY A 132 10.83 5.89 -12.18
CA GLY A 132 9.90 5.27 -13.12
C GLY A 132 9.87 5.96 -14.48
N LEU A 133 9.83 7.28 -14.48
CA LEU A 133 9.91 8.09 -15.69
C LEU A 133 11.22 7.81 -16.46
N THR A 134 12.35 7.83 -15.77
CA THR A 134 13.65 7.63 -16.45
C THR A 134 13.87 6.18 -16.89
N MET A 135 13.55 5.19 -16.05
CA MET A 135 13.80 3.78 -16.32
C MET A 135 12.75 3.16 -17.25
N PHE A 136 11.46 3.34 -16.97
CA PHE A 136 10.39 2.63 -17.67
C PHE A 136 9.84 3.42 -18.85
N VAL A 137 9.55 4.72 -18.65
CA VAL A 137 8.98 5.56 -19.72
C VAL A 137 10.03 5.80 -20.80
N TYR A 138 11.21 6.32 -20.43
CA TYR A 138 12.28 6.63 -21.38
C TYR A 138 13.22 5.45 -21.65
N GLY A 139 13.70 4.77 -20.62
CA GLY A 139 14.68 3.69 -20.76
C GLY A 139 14.15 2.47 -21.51
N LEU A 140 12.97 1.97 -21.13
CA LEU A 140 12.31 0.84 -21.80
C LEU A 140 11.33 1.28 -22.90
N GLN A 141 11.23 2.58 -23.18
CA GLN A 141 10.34 3.15 -24.20
C GLN A 141 8.87 2.73 -24.05
N LEU A 142 8.41 2.51 -22.82
CA LEU A 142 7.02 2.11 -22.54
C LEU A 142 6.03 3.28 -22.67
N GLY A 143 6.53 4.51 -22.82
CA GLY A 143 5.71 5.72 -22.85
C GLY A 143 5.03 5.99 -21.50
N GLU A 144 4.19 7.03 -21.46
CA GLU A 144 3.37 7.43 -20.30
C GLU A 144 2.19 6.45 -20.11
N SER A 145 2.48 5.15 -20.04
CA SER A 145 1.51 4.06 -20.06
C SER A 145 1.19 3.52 -18.67
N ILE A 146 0.07 2.79 -18.57
CA ILE A 146 -0.32 2.07 -17.35
C ILE A 146 0.79 1.11 -16.91
N LEU A 147 1.42 0.40 -17.84
CA LEU A 147 2.47 -0.55 -17.52
C LEU A 147 3.67 0.14 -16.86
N ALA A 148 4.17 1.24 -17.44
CA ALA A 148 5.28 1.99 -16.86
C ALA A 148 4.96 2.50 -15.45
N ALA A 149 3.75 3.04 -15.28
CA ALA A 149 3.26 3.50 -13.99
C ALA A 149 3.11 2.36 -12.97
N ALA A 150 2.56 1.22 -13.39
CA ALA A 150 2.34 0.07 -12.52
C ALA A 150 3.65 -0.57 -12.06
N LEU A 151 4.64 -0.68 -12.94
CA LEU A 151 5.98 -1.14 -12.57
C LEU A 151 6.64 -0.19 -11.57
N THR A 152 6.52 1.12 -11.79
CA THR A 152 7.02 2.13 -10.84
C THR A 152 6.37 2.02 -9.48
N MET A 153 5.05 1.88 -9.45
CA MET A 153 4.30 1.75 -8.22
C MET A 153 4.57 0.43 -7.51
N SER A 154 4.87 -0.62 -8.26
CA SER A 154 5.32 -1.89 -7.70
C SER A 154 6.67 -1.76 -7.02
N LEU A 155 7.62 -1.01 -7.58
CA LEU A 155 8.89 -0.70 -6.91
C LEU A 155 8.70 0.09 -5.61
N LEU A 156 7.76 1.03 -5.60
CA LEU A 156 7.45 1.83 -4.42
C LEU A 156 6.90 0.98 -3.27
N VAL A 157 6.00 0.04 -3.56
CA VAL A 157 5.40 -0.81 -2.52
C VAL A 157 6.22 -2.04 -2.19
N LEU A 158 7.21 -2.38 -3.03
CA LEU A 158 8.06 -3.56 -2.89
C LEU A 158 8.66 -3.71 -1.49
N PRO A 159 9.28 -2.67 -0.87
CA PRO A 159 9.85 -2.81 0.46
C PRO A 159 8.84 -3.23 1.53
N THR A 160 7.62 -2.68 1.42
CA THR A 160 6.54 -2.99 2.36
C THR A 160 6.09 -4.44 2.21
N VAL A 161 5.95 -4.92 0.97
CA VAL A 161 5.59 -6.32 0.68
C VAL A 161 6.68 -7.28 1.15
N VAL A 162 7.96 -6.98 0.87
CA VAL A 162 9.08 -7.84 1.27
C VAL A 162 9.16 -7.99 2.78
N VAL A 163 9.12 -6.88 3.53
CA VAL A 163 9.22 -6.91 4.99
C VAL A 163 8.07 -7.69 5.59
N ALA A 164 6.83 -7.43 5.16
CA ALA A 164 5.67 -8.15 5.67
C ALA A 164 5.70 -9.65 5.32
N ALA A 165 6.20 -10.01 4.14
CA ALA A 165 6.36 -11.40 3.76
C ALA A 165 7.49 -12.10 4.56
N GLN A 166 8.61 -11.42 4.84
CA GLN A 166 9.68 -11.95 5.70
C GLN A 166 9.17 -12.20 7.13
N GLU A 167 8.42 -11.27 7.71
CA GLU A 167 7.81 -11.45 9.03
C GLU A 167 6.84 -12.63 9.07
N ALA A 168 6.01 -12.78 8.04
CA ALA A 168 5.11 -13.92 7.91
C ALA A 168 5.86 -15.25 7.77
N LEU A 169 6.94 -15.29 6.98
CA LEU A 169 7.79 -16.48 6.81
C LEU A 169 8.50 -16.86 8.12
N ARG A 170 9.07 -15.87 8.83
CA ARG A 170 9.72 -16.06 10.14
C ARG A 170 8.79 -16.56 11.24
N SER A 171 7.49 -16.31 11.09
CA SER A 171 6.49 -16.79 12.06
C SER A 171 6.28 -18.31 12.02
N VAL A 172 6.74 -18.99 10.97
CA VAL A 172 6.60 -20.45 10.83
C VAL A 172 7.61 -21.15 11.76
N PRO A 173 7.14 -21.99 12.72
CA PRO A 173 8.04 -22.65 13.66
C PRO A 173 9.03 -23.60 12.98
N ASN A 174 10.29 -23.58 13.45
CA ASN A 174 11.34 -24.49 12.93
C ASN A 174 11.00 -25.97 13.11
N SER A 175 10.21 -26.33 14.12
CA SER A 175 9.77 -27.71 14.34
C SER A 175 8.97 -28.28 13.17
N LEU A 176 8.23 -27.45 12.42
CA LEU A 176 7.52 -27.89 11.21
C LEU A 176 8.47 -28.18 10.05
N LEU A 177 9.57 -27.42 9.95
CA LEU A 177 10.62 -27.65 8.95
C LEU A 177 11.33 -28.97 9.24
N GLU A 178 11.76 -29.16 10.49
CA GLU A 178 12.45 -30.38 10.94
C GLU A 178 11.57 -31.62 10.78
N ALA A 179 10.28 -31.54 11.14
CA ALA A 179 9.33 -32.62 10.93
C ALA A 179 9.15 -32.95 9.44
N SER A 180 9.07 -31.93 8.57
CA SER A 180 8.98 -32.12 7.13
C SER A 180 10.22 -32.82 6.56
N TYR A 181 11.42 -32.43 7.01
CA TYR A 181 12.66 -33.10 6.61
C TYR A 181 12.76 -34.52 7.20
N GLY A 182 12.27 -34.74 8.41
CA GLY A 182 12.26 -36.04 9.08
C GLY A 182 11.43 -37.12 8.35
N VAL A 183 10.40 -36.72 7.60
CA VAL A 183 9.63 -37.63 6.73
C VAL A 183 10.21 -37.77 5.31
N GLY A 184 11.42 -37.25 5.07
CA GLY A 184 12.12 -37.35 3.79
C GLY A 184 11.68 -36.33 2.73
N ALA A 185 10.96 -35.27 3.11
CA ALA A 185 10.57 -34.23 2.15
C ALA A 185 11.79 -33.42 1.68
N THR A 186 11.81 -33.08 0.40
CA THR A 186 12.81 -32.18 -0.18
C THR A 186 12.58 -30.73 0.26
N LYS A 187 13.63 -29.89 0.19
CA LYS A 187 13.53 -28.45 0.48
C LYS A 187 12.39 -27.75 -0.27
N TRP A 188 12.19 -28.11 -1.54
CA TRP A 188 11.10 -27.56 -2.35
C TRP A 188 9.72 -28.00 -1.83
N GLN A 189 9.56 -29.29 -1.51
CA GLN A 189 8.31 -29.82 -0.94
C GLN A 189 7.97 -29.18 0.40
N THR A 190 8.94 -29.05 1.31
CA THR A 190 8.77 -28.35 2.59
C THR A 190 8.36 -26.90 2.38
N MET A 191 9.01 -26.20 1.45
CA MET A 191 8.72 -24.79 1.22
C MET A 191 7.31 -24.57 0.67
N TYR A 192 6.91 -25.35 -0.34
CA TYR A 192 5.61 -25.20 -0.97
C TYR A 192 4.45 -25.68 -0.08
N HIS A 193 4.58 -26.86 0.53
CA HIS A 193 3.46 -27.50 1.24
C HIS A 193 3.33 -27.08 2.71
N VAL A 194 4.42 -26.68 3.36
CA VAL A 194 4.43 -26.34 4.79
C VAL A 194 4.58 -24.84 4.97
N VAL A 195 5.71 -24.28 4.55
CA VAL A 195 6.07 -22.89 4.88
C VAL A 195 5.17 -21.88 4.19
N ILE A 196 5.10 -21.91 2.86
CA ILE A 196 4.32 -20.96 2.08
C ILE A 196 2.85 -21.05 2.48
N ARG A 197 2.33 -22.27 2.71
CA ARG A 197 0.95 -22.48 3.12
C ARG A 197 0.66 -21.91 4.52
N ALA A 198 1.57 -22.13 5.48
CA ALA A 198 1.43 -21.59 6.84
C ALA A 198 1.58 -20.07 6.90
N ALA A 199 2.50 -19.49 6.12
CA ALA A 199 2.78 -18.06 6.08
C ALA A 199 1.78 -17.26 5.20
N MET A 200 1.04 -17.91 4.29
CA MET A 200 0.17 -17.26 3.31
C MET A 200 -0.80 -16.22 3.91
N PRO A 201 -1.49 -16.48 5.04
CA PRO A 201 -2.41 -15.51 5.62
C PRO A 201 -1.70 -14.22 6.05
N GLY A 202 -0.48 -14.35 6.59
CA GLY A 202 0.37 -13.22 6.97
C GLY A 202 0.88 -12.45 5.75
N ILE A 203 1.40 -13.16 4.76
CA ILE A 203 1.88 -12.59 3.48
C ILE A 203 0.76 -11.80 2.81
N LEU A 204 -0.43 -12.40 2.66
CA LEU A 204 -1.57 -11.75 2.02
C LEU A 204 -2.01 -10.49 2.77
N THR A 205 -2.01 -10.52 4.10
CA THR A 205 -2.37 -9.34 4.91
C THR A 205 -1.37 -8.20 4.67
N GLY A 206 -0.08 -8.49 4.64
CA GLY A 206 0.96 -7.53 4.29
C GLY A 206 0.79 -6.94 2.89
N CYS A 207 0.55 -7.80 1.89
CA CYS A 207 0.31 -7.38 0.52
C CYS A 207 -0.94 -6.48 0.40
N ILE A 208 -2.04 -6.82 1.09
CA ILE A 208 -3.28 -6.03 1.07
C ILE A 208 -3.04 -4.62 1.60
N LEU A 209 -2.29 -4.48 2.69
CA LEU A 209 -1.95 -3.16 3.26
C LEU A 209 -1.05 -2.35 2.33
N ALA A 210 -0.05 -3.00 1.70
CA ALA A 210 0.83 -2.36 0.73
C ALA A 210 0.06 -1.88 -0.51
N LEU A 211 -0.86 -2.69 -1.04
CA LEU A 211 -1.69 -2.33 -2.19
C LEU A 211 -2.72 -1.25 -1.85
N SER A 212 -3.29 -1.27 -0.64
CA SER A 212 -4.18 -0.21 -0.14
C SER A 212 -3.48 1.15 -0.16
N ARG A 213 -2.20 1.18 0.24
CA ARG A 213 -1.38 2.38 0.12
C ARG A 213 -1.17 2.76 -1.34
N ALA A 214 -0.82 1.80 -2.21
CA ALA A 214 -0.58 2.04 -3.64
C ALA A 214 -1.76 2.74 -4.34
N ILE A 215 -2.99 2.29 -4.05
CA ILE A 215 -4.23 2.84 -4.62
C ILE A 215 -4.40 4.33 -4.31
N GLY A 216 -3.91 4.78 -3.15
CA GLY A 216 -4.05 6.17 -2.68
C GLY A 216 -2.90 7.10 -3.05
N GLU A 217 -1.83 6.61 -3.68
CA GLU A 217 -0.65 7.43 -4.00
C GLU A 217 -0.84 8.19 -5.32
N ALA A 218 -0.73 9.52 -5.28
CA ALA A 218 -0.84 10.38 -6.45
C ALA A 218 0.51 10.91 -6.95
N ALA A 219 1.42 11.22 -6.02
CA ALA A 219 2.68 11.92 -6.30
C ALA A 219 3.58 11.23 -7.36
N PRO A 220 3.92 9.93 -7.24
CA PRO A 220 4.75 9.26 -8.25
C PRO A 220 4.08 9.21 -9.62
N LEU A 221 2.76 9.03 -9.66
CA LEU A 221 2.01 8.90 -10.91
C LEU A 221 1.89 10.23 -11.66
N LEU A 222 1.77 11.35 -10.93
CA LEU A 222 1.84 12.69 -11.51
C LEU A 222 3.19 12.95 -12.20
N VAL A 223 4.29 12.50 -11.60
CA VAL A 223 5.64 12.65 -12.16
C VAL A 223 5.83 11.83 -13.44
N ILE A 224 5.25 10.63 -13.48
CA ILE A 224 5.33 9.73 -14.66
C ILE A 224 4.57 10.30 -15.87
N GLY A 225 3.63 11.23 -15.65
CA GLY A 225 2.84 11.85 -16.71
C GLY A 225 1.44 11.27 -16.88
N ALA A 226 0.88 10.64 -15.84
CA ALA A 226 -0.51 10.21 -15.88
C ALA A 226 -1.45 11.43 -16.07
N LEU A 227 -2.48 11.25 -16.88
CA LEU A 227 -3.32 12.35 -17.36
C LEU A 227 -4.14 12.94 -16.22
N ALA A 228 -4.11 14.27 -16.10
CA ALA A 228 -4.96 15.00 -15.18
C ALA A 228 -6.43 15.07 -15.64
N PHE A 229 -6.69 14.76 -16.91
CA PHE A 229 -8.00 14.79 -17.53
C PHE A 229 -8.06 13.77 -18.67
N ALA A 230 -8.98 12.81 -18.60
CA ALA A 230 -9.18 11.79 -19.63
C ALA A 230 -10.66 11.59 -19.96
N ASN A 231 -10.96 11.54 -21.26
CA ASN A 231 -12.31 11.38 -21.82
C ASN A 231 -12.52 10.02 -22.51
N TYR A 232 -11.74 9.03 -22.11
CA TYR A 232 -11.78 7.68 -22.65
C TYR A 232 -11.44 6.68 -21.54
N VAL A 233 -11.87 5.44 -21.74
CA VAL A 233 -11.49 4.31 -20.89
C VAL A 233 -10.25 3.66 -21.48
N PRO A 234 -9.15 3.46 -20.72
CA PRO A 234 -8.02 2.69 -21.21
C PRO A 234 -8.42 1.22 -21.37
N LEU A 235 -8.03 0.61 -22.49
CA LEU A 235 -8.33 -0.78 -22.82
C LEU A 235 -7.07 -1.65 -22.77
N ASP A 236 -5.91 -1.07 -23.07
CA ASP A 236 -4.61 -1.73 -23.03
C ASP A 236 -3.73 -1.17 -21.90
N VAL A 237 -2.80 -1.98 -21.40
CA VAL A 237 -1.79 -1.56 -20.42
C VAL A 237 -0.78 -0.58 -21.01
N MET A 238 -0.67 -0.49 -22.33
CA MET A 238 0.17 0.52 -23.01
C MET A 238 -0.54 1.87 -23.19
N ASP A 239 -1.84 1.96 -22.91
CA ASP A 239 -2.58 3.19 -23.06
C ASP A 239 -2.16 4.24 -22.03
N ARG A 240 -2.23 5.51 -22.44
CA ARG A 240 -2.23 6.64 -21.51
C ARG A 240 -3.48 6.55 -20.63
N PHE A 241 -3.38 6.99 -19.38
CA PHE A 241 -4.44 6.74 -18.41
C PHE A 241 -4.55 7.85 -17.37
N THR A 242 -5.63 7.78 -16.60
CA THR A 242 -5.80 8.52 -15.35
C THR A 242 -6.27 7.57 -14.25
N VAL A 243 -6.05 7.95 -13.00
CA VAL A 243 -6.47 7.19 -11.81
C VAL A 243 -7.23 8.10 -10.86
N LEU A 244 -8.00 7.50 -9.95
CA LEU A 244 -8.83 8.22 -9.00
C LEU A 244 -8.04 9.27 -8.19
N PRO A 245 -6.86 8.99 -7.60
CA PRO A 245 -6.12 10.00 -6.84
C PRO A 245 -5.71 11.22 -7.67
N ILE A 246 -5.34 11.02 -8.94
CA ILE A 246 -4.95 12.12 -9.84
C ILE A 246 -6.16 12.95 -10.23
N GLN A 247 -7.28 12.29 -10.55
CA GLN A 247 -8.51 12.98 -10.91
C GLN A 247 -9.04 13.82 -9.74
N ILE A 248 -9.03 13.27 -8.52
CA ILE A 248 -9.40 13.96 -7.28
C ILE A 248 -8.46 15.16 -7.06
N PHE A 249 -7.14 14.95 -7.18
CA PHE A 249 -6.17 16.03 -7.05
C PHE A 249 -6.38 17.13 -8.09
N ASN A 250 -6.74 16.78 -9.33
CA ASN A 250 -7.05 17.78 -10.36
C ASN A 250 -8.24 18.64 -9.97
N TRP A 251 -9.32 18.04 -9.46
CA TRP A 251 -10.52 18.75 -9.03
C TRP A 251 -10.30 19.63 -7.80
N MET A 252 -9.53 19.16 -6.82
CA MET A 252 -9.18 19.95 -5.64
C MET A 252 -8.38 21.22 -5.98
N ASN A 253 -7.64 21.20 -7.08
CA ASN A 253 -6.87 22.36 -7.55
C ASN A 253 -7.68 23.29 -8.47
N ARG A 254 -8.97 23.01 -8.73
CA ARG A 254 -9.82 23.91 -9.51
C ARG A 254 -10.32 25.07 -8.63
N PRO A 255 -10.43 26.28 -9.19
CA PRO A 255 -10.86 27.45 -8.43
C PRO A 255 -12.38 27.44 -8.11
N GLN A 256 -13.21 26.69 -8.84
CA GLN A 256 -14.65 26.64 -8.56
C GLN A 256 -14.95 25.78 -7.33
N GLU A 257 -15.72 26.30 -6.38
CA GLU A 257 -16.09 25.59 -5.15
C GLU A 257 -16.86 24.29 -5.41
N GLU A 258 -17.68 24.24 -6.47
CA GLU A 258 -18.42 23.04 -6.86
C GLU A 258 -17.51 21.84 -7.15
N PHE A 259 -16.28 22.06 -7.65
CA PHE A 259 -15.33 20.97 -7.87
C PHE A 259 -14.82 20.36 -6.57
N GLN A 260 -14.90 21.06 -5.43
CA GLN A 260 -14.59 20.47 -4.12
C GLN A 260 -15.63 19.41 -3.74
N HIS A 261 -16.90 19.64 -4.04
CA HIS A 261 -17.96 18.65 -3.84
C HIS A 261 -17.82 17.44 -4.78
N VAL A 262 -17.47 17.68 -6.06
CA VAL A 262 -17.14 16.62 -7.03
C VAL A 262 -15.93 15.81 -6.56
N ALA A 263 -14.89 16.47 -6.04
CA ALA A 263 -13.72 15.81 -5.48
C ALA A 263 -14.07 14.97 -4.25
N ALA A 264 -14.91 15.49 -3.35
CA ALA A 264 -15.41 14.75 -2.19
C ALA A 264 -16.17 13.48 -2.62
N ALA A 265 -17.02 13.55 -3.65
CA ALA A 265 -17.68 12.38 -4.24
C ALA A 265 -16.66 11.38 -4.80
N GLY A 266 -15.63 11.86 -5.50
CA GLY A 266 -14.51 11.04 -5.97
C GLY A 266 -13.76 10.32 -4.83
N ILE A 267 -13.52 11.01 -3.72
CA ILE A 267 -12.88 10.42 -2.52
C ILE A 267 -13.76 9.32 -1.92
N ILE A 268 -15.07 9.53 -1.83
CA ILE A 268 -16.00 8.49 -1.34
C ILE A 268 -15.93 7.26 -2.24
N VAL A 269 -15.92 7.43 -3.57
CA VAL A 269 -15.80 6.28 -4.48
C VAL A 269 -14.45 5.58 -4.33
N LEU A 270 -13.35 6.33 -4.18
CA LEU A 270 -12.04 5.76 -3.90
C LEU A 270 -12.02 4.93 -2.60
N LEU A 271 -12.64 5.45 -1.54
CA LEU A 271 -12.79 4.74 -0.26
C LEU A 271 -13.60 3.46 -0.43
N VAL A 272 -14.75 3.53 -1.11
CA VAL A 272 -15.59 2.36 -1.40
C VAL A 272 -14.83 1.32 -2.22
N LEU A 273 -14.10 1.73 -3.26
CA LEU A 273 -13.28 0.85 -4.06
C LEU A 273 -12.20 0.16 -3.21
N LEU A 274 -11.51 0.92 -2.36
CA LEU A 274 -10.51 0.38 -1.43
C LEU A 274 -11.12 -0.65 -0.48
N PHE A 275 -12.29 -0.35 0.11
CA PHE A 275 -13.01 -1.30 0.95
C PHE A 275 -13.39 -2.56 0.19
N LEU A 276 -13.91 -2.45 -1.04
CA LEU A 276 -14.29 -3.58 -1.87
C LEU A 276 -13.08 -4.47 -2.22
N ILE A 277 -11.95 -3.87 -2.63
CA ILE A 277 -10.71 -4.60 -2.93
C ILE A 277 -10.20 -5.31 -1.68
N ASN A 278 -10.23 -4.65 -0.52
CA ASN A 278 -9.76 -5.24 0.74
C ASN A 278 -10.67 -6.38 1.22
N ILE A 279 -11.99 -6.21 1.15
CA ILE A 279 -12.95 -7.26 1.48
C ILE A 279 -12.76 -8.45 0.53
N PHE A 280 -12.63 -8.20 -0.77
CA PHE A 280 -12.39 -9.25 -1.77
C PHE A 280 -11.10 -10.01 -1.48
N ALA A 281 -10.01 -9.31 -1.14
CA ALA A 281 -8.73 -9.92 -0.82
C ALA A 281 -8.77 -10.73 0.48
N ILE A 282 -9.46 -10.23 1.51
CA ILE A 282 -9.70 -10.96 2.78
C ILE A 282 -10.56 -12.20 2.54
N TRP A 283 -11.59 -12.10 1.70
CA TRP A 283 -12.44 -13.22 1.34
C TRP A 283 -11.63 -14.30 0.61
N LEU A 284 -10.76 -13.90 -0.33
CA LEU A 284 -9.85 -14.83 -1.02
C LEU A 284 -8.88 -15.50 -0.05
N ARG A 285 -8.38 -14.77 0.96
CA ARG A 285 -7.53 -15.31 2.03
C ARG A 285 -8.24 -16.38 2.86
N ASN A 286 -9.51 -16.13 3.24
CA ASN A 286 -10.27 -17.01 4.13
C ASN A 286 -10.87 -18.25 3.42
N ARG A 287 -10.78 -18.34 2.09
CA ARG A 287 -11.31 -19.46 1.31
C ARG A 287 -10.39 -20.69 1.26
N LYS A 288 -9.37 -20.74 2.11
CA LYS A 288 -8.40 -21.84 2.26
C LYS A 288 -8.13 -22.12 3.73
#